data_AF-A0A2A4NIG4-F1
#
_entry.id   AF-A0A2A4NIG4-F1
#
_cell.length_a   1.000
_cell.length_b   1.000
_cell.length_c   1.000
_cell.angle_alpha   90.00
_cell.angle_beta   90.00
_cell.angle_gamma   90.00
#
_symmetry.space_group_name_H-M   'P 1'
#
loop_
_entity.id
_entity.type
_entity.pdbx_description
1 polymer ?
#
loop_
_entity_poly.entity_id
_entity_poly.type
_entity_poly.pdbx_seq_one_letter_code
_entity_poly.pdbx_strand_id
1 'polypeptide(L)'
;METTINTDLFLGERLNYFKDSIPLQLESQTFKKALELRNNLFNKKSEPDFELITYCSEILTWGRMHKRNKEIFESKNSTNWQHLVKEILNGDVNRKEAFSRFQNLRSNKDLNGMGIAYFTKLIFFLMPDNLPRGYIMDQWVACSINVLYGKDEVIMNSSHTPKIYTKNNFEENISVGDIIKMSNYIVSDLNDANVYERYCLKIEELSNIIGQSACTTELLLMSSGGRKPDNWRNYVIEKRIPFESI
;
A
#
# COMPACT_ATOMS: atom_id res chain seq x y z
N MET A 1 -0.97 -37.36 11.16
CA MET A 1 -2.23 -36.63 11.37
C MET A 1 -1.85 -35.18 11.58
N GLU A 2 -1.64 -34.47 10.48
CA GLU A 2 -1.35 -33.04 10.52
C GLU A 2 -2.66 -32.29 10.79
N THR A 3 -2.64 -31.54 11.88
CA THR A 3 -3.68 -30.64 12.34
C THR A 3 -3.95 -29.57 11.28
N THR A 4 -4.90 -29.83 10.39
CA THR A 4 -5.59 -28.82 9.57
C THR A 4 -6.49 -27.98 10.48
N ILE A 5 -5.90 -27.25 11.44
CA ILE A 5 -6.64 -26.35 12.31
C ILE A 5 -7.04 -25.13 11.48
N ASN A 6 -8.23 -25.25 10.90
CA ASN A 6 -9.26 -24.22 10.74
C ASN A 6 -8.80 -22.82 10.27
N THR A 7 -8.01 -22.75 9.20
CA THR A 7 -7.66 -21.50 8.51
C THR A 7 -8.90 -20.66 8.17
N ASP A 8 -10.03 -21.30 7.88
CA ASP A 8 -11.29 -20.64 7.53
C ASP A 8 -11.97 -19.99 8.74
N LEU A 9 -11.88 -20.60 9.93
CA LEU A 9 -12.44 -20.02 11.16
C LEU A 9 -11.68 -18.75 11.58
N PHE A 10 -10.34 -18.76 11.53
CA PHE A 10 -9.54 -17.59 11.86
C PHE A 10 -9.69 -16.47 10.84
N LEU A 11 -9.87 -16.80 9.56
CA LEU A 11 -10.25 -15.80 8.55
C LEU A 11 -11.59 -15.15 8.92
N GLY A 12 -12.59 -15.94 9.33
CA GLY A 12 -13.89 -15.45 9.77
C GLY A 12 -13.81 -14.47 10.95
N GLU A 13 -13.06 -14.79 11.99
CA GLU A 13 -12.90 -13.92 13.17
C GLU A 13 -12.23 -12.58 12.81
N ARG A 14 -11.13 -12.64 12.04
CA ARG A 14 -10.39 -11.43 11.61
C ARG A 14 -11.23 -10.57 10.67
N LEU A 15 -11.99 -11.20 9.79
CA LEU A 15 -12.90 -10.52 8.89
C LEU A 15 -14.05 -9.84 9.64
N ASN A 16 -14.62 -10.50 10.65
CA ASN A 16 -15.65 -9.90 11.50
C ASN A 16 -15.11 -8.69 12.25
N TYR A 17 -13.93 -8.82 12.89
CA TYR A 17 -13.28 -7.69 13.54
C TYR A 17 -13.02 -6.55 12.55
N PHE A 18 -12.53 -6.86 11.35
CA PHE A 18 -12.34 -5.86 10.30
C PHE A 18 -13.65 -5.14 10.01
N LYS A 19 -14.73 -5.88 9.70
CA LYS A 19 -16.07 -5.32 9.43
C LYS A 19 -16.57 -4.42 10.56
N ASP A 20 -16.42 -4.85 11.81
CA ASP A 20 -16.87 -4.10 12.99
C ASP A 20 -16.01 -2.84 13.25
N SER A 21 -14.76 -2.85 12.78
CA SER A 21 -13.83 -1.74 12.89
C SER A 21 -13.92 -0.72 11.75
N ILE A 22 -14.67 -1.02 10.68
CA ILE A 22 -14.90 -0.09 9.57
C ILE A 22 -15.72 1.10 10.09
N PRO A 23 -15.21 2.36 9.96
CA PRO A 23 -15.99 3.51 10.33
C PRO A 23 -17.24 3.64 9.44
N LEU A 24 -18.40 3.93 10.05
CA LEU A 24 -19.69 4.10 9.37
C LEU A 24 -19.71 5.20 8.30
N GLN A 25 -18.75 6.13 8.34
CA GLN A 25 -18.56 7.17 7.33
C GLN A 25 -17.15 7.06 6.75
N LEU A 26 -17.07 6.45 5.56
CA LEU A 26 -15.82 6.26 4.87
C LEU A 26 -15.51 7.31 3.83
N GLU A 27 -15.56 8.56 4.24
CA GLU A 27 -15.04 9.65 3.44
C GLU A 27 -13.88 10.31 4.17
N SER A 28 -12.83 9.54 4.40
CA SER A 28 -11.58 10.15 4.85
C SER A 28 -11.18 11.19 3.79
N GLN A 29 -10.81 12.39 4.23
CA GLN A 29 -10.38 13.48 3.34
C GLN A 29 -9.27 13.02 2.36
N THR A 30 -8.48 12.02 2.77
CA THR A 30 -7.44 11.39 1.96
C THR A 30 -8.00 10.68 0.73
N PHE A 31 -9.11 9.95 0.86
CA PHE A 31 -9.75 9.26 -0.26
C PHE A 31 -10.32 10.24 -1.28
N LYS A 32 -11.05 11.26 -0.80
CA LYS A 32 -11.59 12.31 -1.67
C LYS A 32 -10.48 12.96 -2.49
N LYS A 33 -9.37 13.32 -1.85
CA LYS A 33 -8.19 13.87 -2.53
C LYS A 33 -7.58 12.91 -3.56
N ALA A 34 -7.55 11.61 -3.28
CA ALA A 34 -7.05 10.62 -4.24
C ALA A 34 -7.97 10.50 -5.46
N LEU A 35 -9.29 10.43 -5.25
CA LEU A 35 -10.25 10.41 -6.37
C LEU A 35 -10.23 11.71 -7.16
N GLU A 36 -10.17 12.86 -6.50
CA GLU A 36 -10.04 14.17 -7.14
C GLU A 36 -8.77 14.24 -8.00
N LEU A 37 -7.63 13.82 -7.47
CA LEU A 37 -6.36 13.80 -8.22
C LEU A 37 -6.46 12.94 -9.48
N ARG A 38 -7.06 11.75 -9.36
CA ARG A 38 -7.28 10.86 -10.51
C ARG A 38 -8.27 11.45 -11.52
N ASN A 39 -9.39 11.99 -11.07
CA ASN A 39 -10.39 12.58 -11.96
C ASN A 39 -9.78 13.77 -12.72
N ASN A 40 -9.03 14.62 -12.01
CA ASN A 40 -8.31 15.74 -12.63
C ASN A 40 -7.32 15.27 -13.70
N LEU A 41 -6.59 14.18 -13.45
CA LEU A 41 -5.69 13.57 -14.44
C LEU A 41 -6.45 13.18 -15.71
N PHE A 42 -7.54 12.40 -15.59
CA PHE A 42 -8.26 11.88 -16.74
C PHE A 42 -9.09 12.93 -17.48
N ASN A 43 -9.52 13.99 -16.80
CA ASN A 43 -10.19 15.12 -17.43
C ASN A 43 -9.20 15.98 -18.24
N LYS A 44 -7.98 16.15 -17.73
CA LYS A 44 -6.98 17.06 -18.31
C LYS A 44 -6.01 16.39 -19.28
N LYS A 45 -5.96 15.04 -19.36
CA LYS A 45 -5.00 14.33 -20.23
C LYS A 45 -5.12 14.64 -21.73
N SER A 46 -6.26 15.21 -22.16
CA SER A 46 -6.50 15.65 -23.54
C SER A 46 -6.19 17.13 -23.77
N GLU A 47 -5.83 17.88 -22.74
CA GLU A 47 -5.45 19.29 -22.85
C GLU A 47 -4.04 19.43 -23.45
N PRO A 48 -3.80 20.46 -24.29
CA PRO A 48 -2.50 20.66 -24.95
C PRO A 48 -1.34 20.91 -23.97
N ASP A 49 -1.63 21.45 -22.78
CA ASP A 49 -0.64 21.74 -21.74
C ASP A 49 -0.48 20.60 -20.72
N PHE A 50 -0.98 19.40 -21.04
CA PHE A 50 -0.91 18.26 -20.14
C PHE A 50 0.52 17.75 -19.94
N GLU A 51 1.04 17.90 -18.72
CA GLU A 51 2.33 17.37 -18.31
C GLU A 51 2.19 16.15 -17.38
N LEU A 52 2.30 14.95 -17.95
CA LEU A 52 2.20 13.69 -17.19
C LEU A 52 3.17 13.62 -16.00
N ILE A 53 4.38 14.15 -16.16
CA ILE A 53 5.41 14.13 -15.11
C ILE A 53 4.98 14.96 -13.90
N THR A 54 4.31 16.09 -14.12
CA THR A 54 3.76 16.94 -13.06
C THR A 54 2.70 16.18 -12.26
N TYR A 55 1.80 15.45 -12.93
CA TYR A 55 0.84 14.58 -12.26
C TYR A 55 1.47 13.42 -11.50
N CYS A 56 2.48 12.76 -12.07
CA CYS A 56 3.24 11.73 -11.36
C CYS A 56 3.89 12.33 -10.10
N SER A 57 4.44 13.54 -10.18
CA SER A 57 5.02 14.24 -9.03
C SER A 57 3.98 14.56 -7.95
N GLU A 58 2.76 14.95 -8.33
CA GLU A 58 1.63 15.15 -7.41
C GLU A 58 1.22 13.83 -6.71
N ILE A 59 1.09 12.73 -7.46
CA ILE A 59 0.77 11.39 -6.93
C ILE A 59 1.81 10.96 -5.89
N LEU A 60 3.09 11.11 -6.21
CA LEU A 60 4.18 10.73 -5.32
C LEU A 60 4.25 11.65 -4.09
N THR A 61 3.93 12.93 -4.25
CA THR A 61 3.82 13.90 -3.15
C THR A 61 2.64 13.56 -2.23
N TRP A 62 1.49 13.16 -2.77
CA TRP A 62 0.36 12.63 -2.00
C TRP A 62 0.78 11.40 -1.18
N GLY A 63 1.61 10.54 -1.77
CA GLY A 63 2.25 9.41 -1.09
C GLY A 63 3.36 9.77 -0.09
N ARG A 64 3.57 11.05 0.19
CA ARG A 64 4.59 11.59 1.11
C ARG A 64 6.03 11.26 0.71
N MET A 65 6.31 11.19 -0.60
CA MET A 65 7.67 11.07 -1.09
C MET A 65 8.56 12.20 -0.53
N HIS A 66 9.72 11.84 0.00
CA HIS A 66 10.66 12.81 0.57
C HIS A 66 11.22 13.73 -0.53
N LYS A 67 11.40 15.03 -0.21
CA LYS A 67 11.84 16.07 -1.18
C LYS A 67 13.09 15.67 -1.97
N ARG A 68 14.10 15.11 -1.31
CA ARG A 68 15.34 14.62 -1.96
C ARG A 68 15.07 13.56 -3.04
N ASN A 69 14.12 12.64 -2.81
CA ASN A 69 13.77 11.63 -3.79
C ASN A 69 12.98 12.23 -4.95
N LYS A 70 12.17 13.26 -4.67
CA LYS A 70 11.47 14.05 -5.69
C LYS A 70 12.44 14.80 -6.59
N GLU A 71 13.48 15.42 -6.04
CA GLU A 71 14.52 16.12 -6.82
C GLU A 71 15.29 15.14 -7.75
N ILE A 72 15.58 13.92 -7.27
CA ILE A 72 16.18 12.87 -8.09
C ILE A 72 15.22 12.41 -9.20
N PHE A 73 13.94 12.29 -8.87
CA PHE A 73 12.86 11.91 -9.80
C PHE A 73 12.64 12.95 -10.92
N GLU A 74 12.75 14.23 -10.60
CA GLU A 74 12.58 15.35 -11.55
C GLU A 74 13.86 15.65 -12.35
N SER A 75 15.00 15.07 -11.96
CA SER A 75 16.24 15.20 -12.74
C SER A 75 16.07 14.51 -14.11
N LYS A 76 16.29 15.27 -15.19
CA LYS A 76 15.91 14.97 -16.59
C LYS A 76 16.54 13.72 -17.23
N ASN A 77 17.26 12.88 -16.50
CA ASN A 77 18.07 11.79 -17.06
C ASN A 77 17.43 10.39 -16.98
N SER A 78 16.22 10.23 -16.42
CA SER A 78 15.58 8.90 -16.35
C SER A 78 14.36 8.81 -17.26
N THR A 79 14.56 8.30 -18.48
CA THR A 79 13.55 8.20 -19.55
C THR A 79 12.69 6.93 -19.48
N ASN A 80 13.23 5.84 -18.92
CA ASN A 80 12.58 4.52 -19.01
C ASN A 80 11.28 4.43 -18.20
N TRP A 81 11.26 4.94 -16.96
CA TRP A 81 10.03 4.92 -16.16
C TRP A 81 8.99 5.91 -16.70
N GLN A 82 9.43 7.02 -17.32
CA GLN A 82 8.54 8.01 -17.95
C GLN A 82 7.79 7.39 -19.13
N HIS A 83 8.47 6.56 -19.92
CA HIS A 83 7.84 5.78 -20.97
C HIS A 83 6.81 4.80 -20.39
N LEU A 84 7.18 4.08 -19.33
CA LEU A 84 6.28 3.12 -18.68
C LEU A 84 5.01 3.78 -18.11
N VAL A 85 5.11 4.94 -17.45
CA VAL A 85 3.91 5.62 -16.94
C VAL A 85 2.98 6.09 -18.06
N LYS A 86 3.53 6.42 -19.24
CA LYS A 86 2.74 6.76 -20.43
C LYS A 86 2.00 5.54 -20.98
N GLU A 87 2.68 4.40 -21.07
CA GLU A 87 2.05 3.12 -21.47
C GLU A 87 0.93 2.71 -20.50
N ILE A 88 1.16 2.87 -19.19
CA ILE A 88 0.13 2.62 -18.17
C ILE A 88 -1.09 3.54 -18.38
N LEU A 89 -0.85 4.85 -18.60
CA LEU A 89 -1.93 5.83 -18.80
C LEU A 89 -2.79 5.53 -20.03
N ASN A 90 -2.15 5.04 -21.11
CA ASN A 90 -2.82 4.68 -22.35
C ASN A 90 -3.56 3.33 -22.26
N GLY A 91 -3.25 2.51 -21.25
CA GLY A 91 -3.77 1.15 -21.14
C GLY A 91 -3.01 0.13 -22.01
N ASP A 92 -1.78 0.45 -22.40
CA ASP A 92 -0.93 -0.43 -23.21
C ASP A 92 -0.39 -1.62 -22.40
N VAL A 93 -0.43 -1.53 -21.07
CA VAL A 93 0.01 -2.58 -20.13
C VAL A 93 -1.03 -2.80 -19.03
N ASN A 94 -1.17 -4.06 -18.59
CA ASN A 94 -2.00 -4.39 -17.43
C ASN A 94 -1.22 -4.23 -16.10
N ARG A 95 -1.91 -4.32 -14.96
CA ARG A 95 -1.33 -4.13 -13.62
C ARG A 95 -0.15 -5.05 -13.31
N LYS A 96 -0.22 -6.32 -13.74
CA LYS A 96 0.83 -7.31 -13.51
C LYS A 96 2.09 -6.97 -14.31
N GLU A 97 1.91 -6.64 -15.59
CA GLU A 97 3.01 -6.24 -16.47
C GLU A 97 3.65 -4.92 -16.02
N ALA A 98 2.83 -3.93 -15.66
CA ALA A 98 3.29 -2.65 -15.12
C ALA A 98 4.18 -2.87 -13.88
N PHE A 99 3.75 -3.71 -12.94
CA PHE A 99 4.54 -4.06 -11.76
C PHE A 99 5.85 -4.74 -12.12
N SER A 100 5.81 -5.74 -13.01
CA SER A 100 7.01 -6.45 -13.49
C SER A 100 8.05 -5.49 -14.06
N ARG A 101 7.61 -4.55 -14.89
CA ARG A 101 8.47 -3.55 -15.53
C ARG A 101 9.04 -2.54 -14.53
N PHE A 102 8.25 -2.08 -13.56
CA PHE A 102 8.79 -1.24 -12.47
C PHE A 102 9.82 -1.99 -11.62
N GLN A 103 9.57 -3.26 -11.29
CA GLN A 103 10.55 -4.08 -10.57
C GLN A 103 11.86 -4.24 -11.35
N ASN A 104 11.80 -4.42 -12.67
CA ASN A 104 13.00 -4.49 -13.52
C ASN A 104 13.78 -3.17 -13.52
N LEU A 105 13.09 -2.03 -13.66
CA LEU A 105 13.73 -0.71 -13.55
C LEU A 105 14.36 -0.51 -12.16
N ARG A 106 13.71 -1.00 -11.11
CA ARG A 106 14.23 -0.95 -9.75
C ARG A 106 15.49 -1.80 -9.57
N SER A 107 15.50 -3.04 -10.06
CA SER A 107 16.68 -3.91 -9.99
C SER A 107 17.86 -3.35 -10.77
N ASN A 108 17.59 -2.61 -11.85
CA ASN A 108 18.61 -1.94 -12.66
C ASN A 108 19.08 -0.59 -12.07
N LYS A 109 18.56 -0.18 -10.90
CA LYS A 109 18.85 1.10 -10.23
C LYS A 109 18.36 2.34 -10.99
N ASP A 110 17.38 2.17 -11.90
CA ASP A 110 16.75 3.26 -12.65
C ASP A 110 15.60 3.95 -11.86
N LEU A 111 15.24 3.42 -10.69
CA LEU A 111 14.20 3.95 -9.79
C LEU A 111 14.75 4.39 -8.42
N ASN A 112 15.67 5.35 -8.43
CA ASN A 112 16.23 5.88 -7.19
C ASN A 112 15.16 6.53 -6.30
N GLY A 113 15.06 6.06 -5.06
CA GLY A 113 14.10 6.60 -4.08
C GLY A 113 12.64 6.19 -4.30
N MET A 114 12.34 5.32 -5.29
CA MET A 114 10.99 4.84 -5.61
C MET A 114 10.87 3.32 -5.37
N GLY A 115 10.45 2.95 -4.16
CA GLY A 115 10.08 1.57 -3.81
C GLY A 115 8.69 1.15 -4.28
N ILE A 116 8.34 -0.12 -4.02
CA ILE A 116 7.05 -0.73 -4.40
C ILE A 116 5.85 0.14 -4.01
N ALA A 117 5.83 0.65 -2.78
CA ALA A 117 4.75 1.50 -2.30
C ALA A 117 4.53 2.77 -3.15
N TYR A 118 5.55 3.26 -3.87
CA TYR A 118 5.44 4.45 -4.70
C TYR A 118 5.04 4.11 -6.14
N PHE A 119 5.69 3.15 -6.79
CA PHE A 119 5.32 2.84 -8.17
C PHE A 119 3.95 2.16 -8.26
N THR A 120 3.49 1.45 -7.22
CA THR A 120 2.11 0.95 -7.19
C THR A 120 1.07 2.06 -7.04
N LYS A 121 1.44 3.24 -6.50
CA LYS A 121 0.60 4.44 -6.60
C LYS A 121 0.50 4.90 -8.05
N LEU A 122 1.60 4.93 -8.79
CA LEU A 122 1.55 5.27 -10.21
C LEU A 122 0.63 4.30 -10.98
N ILE A 123 0.71 3.00 -10.71
CA ILE A 123 -0.21 2.01 -11.31
C ILE A 123 -1.66 2.35 -10.92
N PHE A 124 -1.97 2.52 -9.64
CA PHE A 124 -3.32 2.82 -9.16
C PHE A 124 -3.93 4.10 -9.78
N PHE A 125 -3.14 5.18 -9.83
CA PHE A 125 -3.62 6.48 -10.28
C PHE A 125 -3.66 6.63 -11.80
N LEU A 126 -2.77 5.97 -12.55
CA LEU A 126 -2.64 6.17 -14.00
C LEU A 126 -3.38 5.12 -14.83
N MET A 127 -3.59 3.90 -14.32
CA MET A 127 -4.24 2.83 -15.07
C MET A 127 -5.69 3.21 -15.42
N PRO A 128 -6.15 3.07 -16.68
CA PRO A 128 -7.50 3.48 -17.08
C PRO A 128 -8.58 2.52 -16.57
N ASP A 129 -9.82 3.01 -16.47
CA ASP A 129 -10.95 2.26 -15.88
C ASP A 129 -11.48 1.12 -16.75
N ASN A 130 -11.07 1.03 -18.02
CA ASN A 130 -11.39 -0.08 -18.92
C ASN A 130 -10.48 -1.31 -18.70
N LEU A 131 -9.53 -1.26 -17.77
CA LEU A 131 -8.66 -2.37 -17.39
C LEU A 131 -8.86 -2.74 -15.91
N PRO A 132 -8.60 -4.00 -15.51
CA PRO A 132 -8.50 -4.36 -14.10
C PRO A 132 -7.51 -3.47 -13.38
N ARG A 133 -7.98 -2.80 -12.33
CA ARG A 133 -7.21 -1.77 -11.63
C ARG A 133 -6.07 -2.39 -10.81
N GLY A 134 -4.93 -1.71 -10.74
CA GLY A 134 -3.88 -2.02 -9.76
C GLY A 134 -4.10 -1.29 -8.43
N TYR A 135 -3.72 -1.93 -7.32
CA TYR A 135 -3.87 -1.38 -5.97
C TYR A 135 -2.52 -0.98 -5.35
N ILE A 136 -2.54 -0.05 -4.41
CA ILE A 136 -1.41 0.51 -3.70
C ILE A 136 -0.91 -0.49 -2.67
N MET A 137 0.18 -1.18 -3.00
CA MET A 137 0.88 -2.08 -2.09
C MET A 137 1.83 -1.29 -1.18
N ASP A 138 1.26 -0.59 -0.17
CA ASP A 138 2.03 0.04 0.90
C ASP A 138 2.11 -0.84 2.17
N GLN A 139 2.89 -0.38 3.15
CA GLN A 139 3.12 -1.14 4.38
C GLN A 139 1.84 -1.44 5.17
N TRP A 140 0.82 -0.59 5.12
CA TRP A 140 -0.39 -0.75 5.93
C TRP A 140 -1.34 -1.71 5.25
N VAL A 141 -1.59 -1.52 3.96
CA VAL A 141 -2.46 -2.44 3.21
C VAL A 141 -1.84 -3.83 3.12
N ALA A 142 -0.52 -3.92 2.90
CA ALA A 142 0.19 -5.21 2.88
C ALA A 142 0.10 -5.95 4.21
N CYS A 143 0.37 -5.27 5.35
CA CYS A 143 0.20 -5.88 6.66
C CYS A 143 -1.25 -6.28 6.93
N SER A 144 -2.23 -5.46 6.53
CA SER A 144 -3.66 -5.79 6.69
C SER A 144 -4.05 -7.06 5.94
N ILE A 145 -3.56 -7.22 4.70
CA ILE A 145 -3.77 -8.45 3.92
C ILE A 145 -3.13 -9.65 4.61
N ASN A 146 -1.86 -9.56 5.03
CA ASN A 146 -1.20 -10.68 5.72
C ASN A 146 -1.93 -11.06 7.01
N VAL A 147 -2.37 -10.06 7.79
CA VAL A 147 -3.14 -10.29 9.02
C VAL A 147 -4.47 -10.98 8.71
N LEU A 148 -5.27 -10.45 7.78
CA LEU A 148 -6.58 -11.03 7.44
C LEU A 148 -6.49 -12.48 6.97
N TYR A 149 -5.55 -12.77 6.07
CA TYR A 149 -5.38 -14.10 5.52
C TYR A 149 -4.51 -15.02 6.39
N GLY A 150 -3.85 -14.48 7.41
CA GLY A 150 -3.05 -15.25 8.37
C GLY A 150 -1.80 -15.90 7.80
N LYS A 151 -1.27 -15.34 6.72
CA LYS A 151 -0.06 -15.80 6.04
C LYS A 151 0.58 -14.66 5.28
N ASP A 152 1.85 -14.81 4.93
CA ASP A 152 2.61 -13.81 4.19
C ASP A 152 2.25 -13.82 2.70
N GLU A 153 1.08 -13.24 2.37
CA GLU A 153 0.70 -12.98 0.98
C GLU A 153 1.62 -11.93 0.34
N VAL A 154 2.05 -10.94 1.13
CA VAL A 154 3.04 -9.93 0.75
C VAL A 154 4.28 -10.07 1.63
N ILE A 155 5.46 -10.18 1.02
CA ILE A 155 6.72 -10.30 1.75
C ILE A 155 7.07 -8.94 2.35
N MET A 156 7.30 -8.91 3.66
CA MET A 156 7.64 -7.70 4.42
C MET A 156 9.05 -7.80 4.98
N ASN A 157 9.86 -6.77 4.74
CA ASN A 157 11.10 -6.58 5.49
C ASN A 157 10.76 -5.95 6.83
N SER A 158 11.27 -6.53 7.92
CA SER A 158 11.11 -5.98 9.27
C SER A 158 12.44 -5.49 9.83
N SER A 159 12.41 -4.38 10.55
CA SER A 159 13.54 -3.88 11.32
C SER A 159 13.08 -3.56 12.73
N HIS A 160 13.94 -3.86 13.70
CA HIS A 160 13.60 -3.81 15.10
C HIS A 160 14.61 -2.95 15.83
N THR A 161 14.14 -1.88 16.45
CA THR A 161 14.98 -0.98 17.24
C THR A 161 14.49 -0.96 18.68
N PRO A 162 15.36 -1.24 19.67
CA PRO A 162 15.00 -1.01 21.06
C PRO A 162 14.81 0.49 21.28
N LYS A 163 13.76 0.85 22.01
CA LYS A 163 13.48 2.24 22.38
C LYS A 163 13.08 2.29 23.83
N ILE A 164 13.69 3.23 24.56
CA ILE A 164 13.27 3.53 25.93
C ILE A 164 11.91 4.22 25.85
N TYR A 165 10.94 3.67 26.58
CA TYR A 165 9.62 4.25 26.69
C TYR A 165 9.69 5.51 27.56
N THR A 166 9.33 6.65 26.98
CA THR A 166 9.49 7.97 27.62
C THR A 166 8.16 8.67 27.90
N LYS A 167 7.03 8.00 27.66
CA LYS A 167 5.69 8.58 27.87
C LYS A 167 5.00 7.87 29.04
N ASN A 168 4.24 8.61 29.83
CA ASN A 168 3.25 8.01 30.73
C ASN A 168 1.95 7.85 29.94
N ASN A 169 1.67 6.66 29.41
CA ASN A 169 0.31 6.30 29.02
C ASN A 169 -0.23 5.37 30.11
N PHE A 170 -1.26 5.81 30.82
CA PHE A 170 -1.94 5.04 31.88
C PHE A 170 -2.72 3.81 31.37
N GLU A 171 -2.66 3.51 30.07
CA GLU A 171 -3.47 2.47 29.41
C GLU A 171 -2.71 1.18 29.08
N GLU A 172 -1.39 1.10 29.33
CA GLU A 172 -0.60 -0.13 29.12
C GLU A 172 0.32 -0.40 30.31
N ASN A 173 0.63 -1.68 30.59
CA ASN A 173 1.57 -2.15 31.62
C ASN A 173 3.04 -1.77 31.34
N ILE A 174 3.30 -0.64 30.69
CA ILE A 174 4.62 -0.16 30.27
C ILE A 174 4.95 1.08 31.09
N SER A 175 5.99 0.97 31.91
CA SER A 175 6.50 2.05 32.75
C SER A 175 7.50 2.92 31.99
N VAL A 176 7.61 4.19 32.37
CA VAL A 176 8.71 5.04 31.90
C VAL A 176 10.03 4.40 32.31
N GLY A 177 10.93 4.24 31.33
CA GLY A 177 12.21 3.54 31.51
C GLY A 177 12.22 2.13 30.92
N ASP A 178 11.07 1.55 30.60
CA ASP A 178 11.00 0.22 29.97
C ASP A 178 11.58 0.25 28.55
N ILE A 179 12.25 -0.83 28.16
CA ILE A 179 12.75 -1.01 26.80
C ILE A 179 11.65 -1.68 25.98
N ILE A 180 11.07 -0.94 25.05
CA ILE A 180 10.11 -1.46 24.07
C ILE A 180 10.80 -1.77 22.74
N LYS A 181 10.37 -2.85 22.07
CA LYS A 181 10.81 -3.19 20.72
C LYS A 181 9.94 -2.44 19.72
N MET A 182 10.51 -1.42 19.05
CA MET A 182 9.83 -0.77 17.92
C MET A 182 10.09 -1.54 16.64
N SER A 183 9.03 -2.08 16.03
CA SER A 183 9.08 -2.76 14.74
C SER A 183 8.66 -1.83 13.61
N ASN A 184 9.51 -1.70 12.59
CA ASN A 184 9.19 -1.04 11.32
C ASN A 184 9.10 -2.08 10.21
N TYR A 185 8.08 -1.94 9.36
CA TYR A 185 7.80 -2.86 8.26
C TYR A 185 7.80 -2.10 6.95
N ILE A 186 8.47 -2.67 5.94
CA ILE A 186 8.55 -2.14 4.59
C ILE A 186 8.26 -3.28 3.61
N VAL A 187 7.49 -3.03 2.57
CA VAL A 187 7.23 -4.02 1.52
C VAL A 187 8.56 -4.41 0.86
N SER A 188 8.85 -5.70 0.83
CA SER A 188 10.13 -6.22 0.34
C SER A 188 10.23 -6.17 -1.18
N ASP A 189 11.42 -5.85 -1.69
CA ASP A 189 11.70 -5.91 -3.13
C ASP A 189 11.71 -7.35 -3.68
N LEU A 190 11.60 -8.37 -2.82
CA LEU A 190 11.39 -9.77 -3.18
C LEU A 190 9.98 -10.07 -3.71
N ASN A 191 9.03 -9.14 -3.56
CA ASN A 191 7.70 -9.29 -4.14
C ASN A 191 7.79 -9.16 -5.67
N ASP A 192 7.35 -10.18 -6.39
CA ASP A 192 7.30 -10.20 -7.84
C ASP A 192 5.90 -9.81 -8.38
N ALA A 193 5.76 -9.80 -9.70
CA ALA A 193 4.48 -9.49 -10.35
C ALA A 193 3.37 -10.50 -10.02
N ASN A 194 3.71 -11.76 -9.70
CA ASN A 194 2.72 -12.76 -9.29
C ASN A 194 2.20 -12.48 -7.88
N VAL A 195 3.07 -12.08 -6.96
CA VAL A 195 2.69 -11.61 -5.62
C VAL A 195 1.78 -10.39 -5.75
N TYR A 196 2.14 -9.42 -6.58
CA TYR A 196 1.31 -8.23 -6.81
C TYR A 196 -0.07 -8.56 -7.36
N GLU A 197 -0.15 -9.46 -8.34
CA GLU A 197 -1.44 -9.88 -8.91
C GLU A 197 -2.30 -10.61 -7.88
N ARG A 198 -1.73 -11.54 -7.09
CA ARG A 198 -2.47 -12.20 -6.00
C ARG A 198 -2.95 -11.20 -4.96
N TYR A 199 -2.11 -10.25 -4.57
CA TYR A 199 -2.48 -9.17 -3.67
C TYR A 199 -3.67 -8.36 -4.20
N CYS A 200 -3.68 -8.02 -5.49
CA CYS A 200 -4.81 -7.29 -6.11
C CYS A 200 -6.09 -8.13 -6.09
N LEU A 201 -6.01 -9.41 -6.48
CA LEU A 201 -7.14 -10.34 -6.44
C LEU A 201 -7.70 -10.50 -5.03
N LYS A 202 -6.85 -10.47 -4.00
CA LYS A 202 -7.26 -10.57 -2.59
C LYS A 202 -8.03 -9.35 -2.11
N ILE A 203 -7.69 -8.15 -2.62
CA ILE A 203 -8.48 -6.93 -2.35
C ILE A 203 -9.83 -7.02 -3.04
N GLU A 204 -9.88 -7.49 -4.29
CA GLU A 204 -11.11 -7.68 -5.04
C GLU A 204 -12.03 -8.71 -4.36
N GLU A 205 -11.48 -9.84 -3.92
CA GLU A 205 -12.18 -10.86 -3.14
C GLU A 205 -12.77 -10.26 -1.84
N LEU A 206 -11.96 -9.54 -1.05
CA LEU A 206 -12.42 -8.87 0.16
C LEU A 206 -13.54 -7.87 -0.11
N SER A 207 -13.44 -7.13 -1.22
CA SER A 207 -14.42 -6.11 -1.60
C SER A 207 -15.81 -6.70 -1.80
N ASN A 208 -15.88 -7.88 -2.43
CA ASN A 208 -17.12 -8.63 -2.59
C ASN A 208 -17.67 -9.11 -1.24
N ILE A 209 -16.80 -9.57 -0.34
CA ILE A 209 -17.18 -10.09 0.99
C ILE A 209 -17.74 -9.00 1.92
N ILE A 210 -17.23 -7.77 1.82
CA ILE A 210 -17.65 -6.63 2.65
C ILE A 210 -18.70 -5.74 1.97
N GLY A 211 -19.04 -6.00 0.71
CA GLY A 211 -20.03 -5.23 -0.05
C GLY A 211 -19.56 -3.80 -0.36
N GLN A 212 -18.27 -3.59 -0.61
CA GLN A 212 -17.68 -2.30 -0.94
C GLN A 212 -16.98 -2.35 -2.30
N SER A 213 -16.68 -1.19 -2.88
CA SER A 213 -15.78 -1.16 -4.05
C SER A 213 -14.37 -1.59 -3.64
N ALA A 214 -13.61 -2.18 -4.56
CA ALA A 214 -12.23 -2.58 -4.28
C ALA A 214 -11.31 -1.39 -3.93
N CYS A 215 -11.53 -0.21 -4.53
CA CYS A 215 -10.84 1.03 -4.14
C CYS A 215 -11.17 1.42 -2.69
N THR A 216 -12.45 1.39 -2.31
CA THR A 216 -12.88 1.65 -0.94
C THR A 216 -12.27 0.63 0.02
N THR A 217 -12.24 -0.63 -0.37
CA THR A 217 -11.67 -1.74 0.41
C THR A 217 -10.17 -1.54 0.67
N GLU A 218 -9.38 -1.18 -0.34
CA GLU A 218 -7.97 -0.85 -0.18
C GLU A 218 -7.75 0.23 0.89
N LEU A 219 -8.59 1.27 0.89
CA LEU A 219 -8.46 2.39 1.84
C LEU A 219 -8.91 2.02 3.24
N LEU A 220 -9.92 1.17 3.37
CA LEU A 220 -10.31 0.57 4.64
C LEU A 220 -9.15 -0.22 5.25
N LEU A 221 -8.49 -1.04 4.42
CA LEU A 221 -7.33 -1.82 4.83
C LEU A 221 -6.14 -0.95 5.21
N MET A 222 -5.97 0.20 4.56
CA MET A 222 -4.95 1.18 4.95
C MET A 222 -5.23 1.77 6.35
N SER A 223 -6.52 1.97 6.67
CA SER A 223 -7.03 2.60 7.89
C SER A 223 -6.52 4.02 8.12
N SER A 224 -7.18 4.80 8.98
CA SER A 224 -6.61 6.09 9.40
C SER A 224 -5.64 5.92 10.54
N GLY A 225 -4.78 6.93 10.68
CA GLY A 225 -4.11 7.23 11.92
C GLY A 225 -2.61 7.42 11.80
N GLY A 226 -2.22 8.69 11.80
CA GLY A 226 -0.85 9.09 12.06
C GLY A 226 -0.50 8.89 13.53
N ARG A 227 -0.81 9.89 14.36
CA ARG A 227 -0.53 9.84 15.81
C ARG A 227 -1.58 9.07 16.62
N LYS A 228 -2.81 8.94 16.10
CA LYS A 228 -3.91 8.20 16.72
C LYS A 228 -4.47 7.18 15.70
N PRO A 229 -3.94 5.94 15.66
CA PRO A 229 -4.47 4.82 14.87
C PRO A 229 -5.93 4.51 15.18
N ASP A 230 -6.73 4.26 14.13
CA ASP A 230 -8.07 3.69 14.28
C ASP A 230 -8.00 2.23 14.76
N ASN A 231 -9.13 1.65 15.17
CA ASN A 231 -9.24 0.29 15.71
C ASN A 231 -8.59 -0.76 14.82
N TRP A 232 -8.88 -0.74 13.50
CA TRP A 232 -8.26 -1.68 12.56
C TRP A 232 -6.74 -1.55 12.53
N ARG A 233 -6.22 -0.32 12.49
CA ARG A 233 -4.77 -0.08 12.47
C ARG A 233 -4.09 -0.55 13.75
N ASN A 234 -4.73 -0.40 14.91
CA ASN A 234 -4.24 -0.95 16.17
C ASN A 234 -4.19 -2.47 16.13
N TYR A 235 -5.27 -3.10 15.65
CA TYR A 235 -5.33 -4.55 15.50
C TYR A 235 -4.23 -5.08 14.57
N VAL A 236 -3.99 -4.42 13.43
CA VAL A 236 -2.90 -4.78 12.51
C VAL A 236 -1.53 -4.57 13.16
N ILE A 237 -1.34 -3.52 13.96
CA ILE A 237 -0.08 -3.30 14.70
C ILE A 237 0.17 -4.43 15.71
N GLU A 238 -0.87 -4.88 16.41
CA GLU A 238 -0.81 -5.95 17.41
C GLU A 238 -0.59 -7.33 16.78
N LYS A 239 -1.31 -7.63 15.69
CA LYS A 239 -1.34 -8.96 15.08
C LYS A 239 -0.33 -9.20 13.97
N ARG A 240 0.31 -8.15 13.41
CA ARG A 240 1.35 -8.35 12.39
C ARG A 240 2.55 -9.04 13.02
N ILE A 241 2.92 -10.19 12.45
CA ILE A 241 4.07 -10.97 12.88
C ILE A 241 5.26 -10.58 12.00
N PRO A 242 6.46 -10.36 12.56
CA PRO A 242 7.66 -10.21 11.76
C PRO A 242 7.93 -11.51 11.01
N PHE A 243 8.22 -11.42 9.71
CA PHE A 243 8.81 -12.53 8.99
C PHE A 243 10.15 -12.85 9.69
N GLU A 244 10.18 -13.95 10.43
CA GLU A 244 11.42 -14.55 10.90
C GLU A 244 11.91 -15.42 9.74
N SER A 245 12.96 -14.95 9.06
CA SER A 245 13.68 -15.78 8.11
C SER A 245 14.15 -17.03 8.84
N ILE A 246 13.56 -18.17 8.49
CA ILE A 246 14.05 -19.51 8.83
C ILE A 246 15.46 -19.66 8.24
#